data_AF-A0A6J0ZQ72-F1
#
_entry.id   AF-A0A6J0ZQ72-F1
#
_cell.length_a   1.000
_cell.length_b   1.000
_cell.length_c   1.000
_cell.angle_alpha   90.00
_cell.angle_beta   90.00
_cell.angle_gamma   90.00
#
_symmetry.space_group_name_H-M   'P 1'
#
loop_
_entity.id
_entity.type
_entity.pdbx_description
1 polymer ?
#
loop_
_entity_poly.entity_id
_entity_poly.type
_entity_poly.pdbx_seq_one_letter_code
_entity_poly.pdbx_strand_id
1 'polypeptide(L)'
;MCLDNVPMNEAALTAVARMAMSMGNGDMAFDMVKKMKQLGINPRLRSYGPALSVFCNTGDVDKAFDVEKHMLEHGIHPEEPELEALLRVSVEAGKGDNVYYLLHKLRTSVRKVSSSTADIIVKWFESKAASRLGKQTMDQRFIKEAIENGGGGWHGQGWLGKGRWNISCTAVGADALCKCCGEKLALIDLDPVETEKFAESVASIAIKREKHFSFQKFQKWLDYYGPFEAVVDAANVGLFSQRRFMPSKVNAVVNGIRQKLPSKKWPLIVLHNKRITGQKMEEPVNKALIEKWQNADALYATPTGSNDDWYWLYAAIKFKCLIVTNDEMRDHTFQLLGNDFFPKWKERHQVHFSFSNAGPVFNMPPPCSIVIQESEKGHWHIPIASELDYDAERTWLCITRAKSHVVKEDSSTIPEDLQPLDRNKECARPTIQIAVNTNSLSPKDGNYDKPQKPTEEIYKNIRDILSAPVPSDQCTVLQEIEAAEMLGNCVIDFQI
;
A
#
# COMPACT_ATOMS: atom_id res chain seq x y z
N MET A 1 28.33 -22.34 -33.71
CA MET A 1 28.98 -22.31 -32.40
C MET A 1 27.92 -22.62 -31.35
N CYS A 2 27.86 -23.87 -30.88
CA CYS A 2 27.22 -24.29 -29.63
C CYS A 2 27.83 -25.65 -29.28
N LEU A 3 29.10 -25.61 -28.90
CA LEU A 3 29.80 -26.71 -28.25
C LEU A 3 30.01 -26.23 -26.83
N ASP A 4 29.01 -26.51 -25.98
CA ASP A 4 29.14 -26.80 -24.55
C ASP A 4 27.73 -26.84 -23.97
N ASN A 5 27.37 -27.97 -23.37
CA ASN A 5 26.07 -28.22 -22.74
C ASN A 5 26.01 -27.49 -21.38
N VAL A 6 26.28 -26.19 -21.38
CA VAL A 6 26.28 -25.37 -20.17
C VAL A 6 24.83 -25.26 -19.69
N PRO A 7 24.52 -25.70 -18.46
CA PRO A 7 23.18 -25.56 -17.91
C PRO A 7 22.85 -24.07 -17.79
N MET A 8 21.88 -23.61 -18.58
CA MET A 8 21.36 -22.25 -18.46
C MET A 8 20.65 -22.10 -17.12
N ASN A 9 20.92 -21.01 -16.41
CA ASN A 9 20.16 -20.63 -15.22
C ASN A 9 19.02 -19.65 -15.59
N GLU A 10 18.15 -19.34 -14.63
CA GLU A 10 17.02 -18.41 -14.84
C GLU A 10 17.49 -17.05 -15.39
N ALA A 11 18.60 -16.51 -14.90
CA ALA A 11 19.12 -15.22 -15.33
C ALA A 11 19.56 -15.24 -16.81
N ALA A 12 20.21 -16.31 -17.26
CA ALA A 12 20.63 -16.47 -18.65
C ALA A 12 19.44 -16.52 -19.60
N LEU A 13 18.40 -17.30 -19.27
CA LEU A 13 17.18 -17.37 -20.08
C LEU A 13 16.40 -16.04 -20.06
N THR A 14 16.35 -15.34 -18.93
CA THR A 14 15.77 -13.99 -18.83
C THR A 14 16.56 -12.97 -19.67
N ALA A 15 17.89 -13.09 -19.74
CA ALA A 15 18.71 -12.25 -20.61
C ALA A 15 18.40 -12.48 -22.10
N VAL A 16 18.22 -13.76 -22.51
CA VAL A 16 17.78 -14.09 -23.87
C VAL A 16 16.37 -13.54 -24.15
N ALA A 17 15.45 -13.61 -23.20
CA ALA A 17 14.13 -13.00 -23.34
C ALA A 17 14.20 -11.47 -23.50
N ARG A 18 15.11 -10.79 -22.80
CA ARG A 18 15.37 -9.35 -22.97
C ARG A 18 15.98 -9.03 -24.34
N MET A 19 16.86 -9.89 -24.88
CA MET A 19 17.36 -9.75 -26.25
C MET A 19 16.24 -9.93 -27.27
N ALA A 20 15.35 -10.90 -27.07
CA ALA A 20 14.19 -11.08 -27.95
C ALA A 20 13.25 -9.86 -27.91
N MET A 21 13.07 -9.24 -26.75
CA MET A 21 12.32 -7.98 -26.60
C MET A 21 12.97 -6.82 -27.37
N SER A 22 14.29 -6.65 -27.35
CA SER A 22 14.95 -5.59 -28.14
C SER A 22 14.84 -5.80 -29.65
N MET A 23 14.62 -7.05 -30.08
CA MET A 23 14.30 -7.42 -31.46
C MET A 23 12.79 -7.31 -31.78
N GLY A 24 11.94 -6.95 -30.81
CA GLY A 24 10.48 -6.89 -30.98
C GLY A 24 9.81 -8.26 -31.12
N ASN A 25 10.50 -9.35 -30.75
CA ASN A 25 10.00 -10.72 -30.88
C ASN A 25 9.45 -11.24 -29.54
N GLY A 26 8.16 -10.98 -29.31
CA GLY A 26 7.46 -11.39 -28.09
C GLY A 26 7.27 -12.91 -27.98
N ASP A 27 7.06 -13.58 -29.12
CA ASP A 27 6.90 -15.04 -29.16
C ASP A 27 8.18 -15.75 -28.71
N MET A 28 9.33 -15.32 -29.22
CA MET A 28 10.63 -15.84 -28.79
C MET A 28 10.87 -15.56 -27.30
N ALA A 29 10.55 -14.36 -26.82
CA ALA A 29 10.66 -14.02 -25.41
C ALA A 29 9.80 -14.95 -24.54
N PHE A 30 8.56 -15.22 -24.95
CA PHE A 30 7.65 -16.10 -24.20
C PHE A 30 8.09 -17.57 -24.26
N ASP A 31 8.59 -18.03 -25.41
CA ASP A 31 9.11 -19.38 -25.56
C ASP A 31 10.34 -19.64 -24.68
N MET A 32 11.19 -18.63 -24.44
CA MET A 32 12.28 -18.77 -23.48
C MET A 32 11.76 -19.03 -22.06
N VAL A 33 10.67 -18.37 -21.66
CA VAL A 33 10.04 -18.60 -20.35
C VAL A 33 9.41 -19.97 -20.27
N LYS A 34 8.75 -20.45 -21.34
CA LYS A 34 8.22 -21.82 -21.41
C LYS A 34 9.34 -22.88 -21.32
N LYS A 35 10.50 -22.61 -21.93
CA LYS A 35 11.67 -23.50 -21.86
C LYS A 35 12.25 -23.61 -20.46
N MET A 36 12.17 -22.57 -19.62
CA MET A 36 12.63 -22.65 -18.22
C MET A 36 12.00 -23.85 -17.50
N LYS A 37 10.69 -24.06 -17.67
CA LYS A 37 9.97 -25.19 -17.06
C LYS A 37 10.48 -26.54 -17.57
N GLN A 38 10.69 -26.66 -18.89
CA GLN A 38 11.20 -27.89 -19.50
C GLN A 38 12.58 -28.27 -18.97
N LEU A 39 13.36 -27.27 -18.54
CA LEU A 39 14.68 -27.43 -17.94
C LEU A 39 14.63 -27.56 -16.40
N GLY A 40 13.45 -27.62 -15.78
CA GLY A 40 13.29 -27.69 -14.32
C GLY A 40 13.63 -26.39 -13.60
N ILE A 41 13.68 -25.26 -14.30
CA ILE A 41 13.98 -23.94 -13.77
C ILE A 41 12.67 -23.21 -13.48
N ASN A 42 12.53 -22.70 -12.26
CA ASN A 42 11.37 -21.89 -11.88
C ASN A 42 11.52 -20.46 -12.45
N PRO A 43 10.60 -20.02 -13.33
CA PRO A 43 10.57 -18.63 -13.77
C PRO A 43 10.37 -17.66 -12.61
N ARG A 44 10.77 -16.41 -12.79
CA ARG A 44 10.49 -15.30 -11.86
C ARG A 44 9.62 -14.25 -12.56
N LEU A 45 9.05 -13.30 -11.81
CA LEU A 45 8.28 -12.18 -12.38
C LEU A 45 9.06 -11.46 -13.49
N ARG A 46 10.35 -11.17 -13.23
CA ARG A 46 11.27 -10.54 -14.19
C ARG A 46 11.49 -11.31 -15.49
N SER A 47 11.21 -12.62 -15.51
CA SER A 47 11.35 -13.47 -16.70
C SER A 47 10.23 -13.20 -17.71
N TYR A 48 9.04 -12.84 -17.23
CA TYR A 48 7.85 -12.59 -18.06
C TYR A 48 7.77 -11.16 -18.61
N GLY A 49 8.34 -10.19 -17.90
CA GLY A 49 8.33 -8.77 -18.27
C GLY A 49 8.68 -8.49 -19.74
N PRO A 50 9.73 -9.11 -20.33
CA PRO A 50 10.07 -8.90 -21.74
C PRO A 50 8.97 -9.31 -22.71
N ALA A 51 8.36 -10.50 -22.53
CA ALA A 51 7.30 -10.99 -23.41
C ALA A 51 6.04 -10.13 -23.28
N LEU A 52 5.64 -9.82 -22.05
CA LEU A 52 4.48 -8.98 -21.77
C LEU A 52 4.63 -7.59 -22.36
N SER A 53 5.81 -6.97 -22.22
CA SER A 53 6.10 -5.65 -22.78
C SER A 53 5.99 -5.64 -24.30
N VAL A 54 6.50 -6.65 -25.01
CA VAL A 54 6.36 -6.71 -26.47
C VAL A 54 4.89 -6.83 -26.87
N PHE A 55 4.15 -7.78 -26.31
CA PHE A 55 2.75 -8.00 -26.70
C PHE A 55 1.86 -6.79 -26.39
N CYS A 56 2.10 -6.11 -25.26
CA CYS A 56 1.40 -4.86 -24.94
C CYS A 56 1.74 -3.74 -25.93
N ASN A 57 3.02 -3.60 -26.32
CA ASN A 57 3.45 -2.58 -27.28
C ASN A 57 2.98 -2.85 -28.71
N THR A 58 2.82 -4.12 -29.09
CA THR A 58 2.30 -4.51 -30.42
C THR A 58 0.76 -4.50 -30.48
N GLY A 59 0.07 -4.31 -29.35
CA GLY A 59 -1.39 -4.35 -29.30
C GLY A 59 -1.99 -5.75 -29.32
N ASP A 60 -1.20 -6.80 -29.11
CA ASP A 60 -1.65 -8.19 -29.14
C ASP A 60 -2.21 -8.59 -27.77
N VAL A 61 -3.50 -8.24 -27.56
CA VAL A 61 -4.19 -8.45 -26.30
C VAL A 61 -4.25 -9.93 -25.94
N ASP A 62 -4.59 -10.80 -26.89
CA ASP A 62 -4.82 -12.22 -26.61
C ASP A 62 -3.52 -12.89 -26.13
N LYS A 63 -2.38 -12.63 -26.80
CA LYS A 63 -1.08 -13.14 -26.35
C LYS A 63 -0.62 -12.54 -25.02
N ALA A 64 -0.91 -11.27 -24.76
CA ALA A 64 -0.60 -10.65 -23.48
C ALA A 64 -1.32 -11.34 -22.32
N PHE A 65 -2.59 -11.72 -22.50
CA PHE A 65 -3.36 -12.49 -21.52
C PHE A 65 -2.92 -13.96 -21.44
N ASP A 66 -2.41 -14.57 -22.52
CA ASP A 66 -1.78 -15.90 -22.47
C ASP A 66 -0.52 -15.90 -21.59
N VAL A 67 0.27 -14.83 -21.65
CA VAL A 67 1.43 -14.64 -20.77
C VAL A 67 0.98 -14.55 -19.31
N GLU A 68 -0.03 -13.73 -19.01
CA GLU A 68 -0.59 -13.60 -17.66
C GLU A 68 -1.13 -14.92 -17.12
N LYS A 69 -1.89 -15.66 -17.95
CA LYS A 69 -2.40 -16.98 -17.59
C LYS A 69 -1.26 -17.94 -17.24
N HIS A 70 -0.20 -17.95 -18.05
CA HIS A 70 0.97 -18.77 -17.78
C HIS A 70 1.69 -18.33 -16.50
N MET A 71 1.75 -17.03 -16.17
CA MET A 71 2.29 -16.56 -14.88
C MET A 71 1.51 -17.16 -13.70
N LEU A 72 0.18 -17.08 -13.74
CA LEU A 72 -0.70 -17.59 -12.68
C LEU A 72 -0.60 -19.11 -12.50
N GLU A 73 -0.52 -19.86 -13.60
CA GLU A 73 -0.33 -21.32 -13.57
C GLU A 73 0.98 -21.74 -12.88
N HIS A 74 1.96 -20.84 -12.80
CA HIS A 74 3.26 -21.06 -12.15
C HIS A 74 3.35 -20.40 -10.78
N GLY A 75 2.22 -19.92 -10.21
CA GLY A 75 2.19 -19.26 -8.91
C GLY A 75 2.88 -17.90 -8.89
N ILE A 76 3.07 -17.27 -10.06
CA ILE A 76 3.63 -15.93 -10.17
C ILE A 76 2.48 -14.96 -10.38
N HIS A 77 2.35 -14.03 -9.44
CA HIS A 77 1.33 -12.99 -9.50
C HIS A 77 1.92 -11.72 -10.12
N PRO A 78 1.25 -11.11 -11.11
CA PRO A 78 1.68 -9.83 -11.66
C PRO A 78 1.59 -8.71 -10.61
N GLU A 79 2.55 -7.80 -10.63
CA GLU A 79 2.55 -6.59 -9.81
C GLU A 79 1.86 -5.45 -10.58
N GLU A 80 1.81 -4.26 -9.99
CA GLU A 80 1.17 -3.09 -10.62
C GLU A 80 1.71 -2.78 -12.03
N PRO A 81 3.03 -2.79 -12.31
CA PRO A 81 3.54 -2.46 -13.65
C PRO A 81 3.03 -3.40 -14.75
N GLU A 82 2.96 -4.71 -14.48
CA GLU A 82 2.44 -5.69 -15.42
C GLU A 82 0.92 -5.52 -15.63
N LEU A 83 0.17 -5.26 -14.55
CA LEU A 83 -1.28 -4.99 -14.63
C LEU A 83 -1.58 -3.67 -15.35
N GLU A 84 -0.77 -2.63 -15.14
CA GLU A 84 -0.87 -1.34 -15.83
C GLU A 84 -0.67 -1.52 -17.34
N ALA A 85 0.31 -2.33 -17.75
CA ALA A 85 0.57 -2.62 -19.16
C ALA A 85 -0.62 -3.37 -19.82
N LEU A 86 -1.13 -4.41 -19.14
CA LEU A 86 -2.32 -5.16 -19.58
C LEU A 86 -3.58 -4.28 -19.65
N LEU A 87 -3.72 -3.35 -18.70
CA LEU A 87 -4.84 -2.43 -18.67
C LEU A 87 -4.79 -1.48 -19.87
N ARG A 88 -3.62 -0.89 -20.12
CA ARG A 88 -3.40 0.03 -21.23
C ARG A 88 -3.75 -0.59 -22.57
N VAL A 89 -3.22 -1.79 -22.87
CA VAL A 89 -3.51 -2.47 -24.14
C VAL A 89 -4.99 -2.86 -24.26
N SER A 90 -5.64 -3.23 -23.14
CA SER A 90 -7.07 -3.54 -23.12
C SER A 90 -7.96 -2.31 -23.37
N VAL A 91 -7.55 -1.15 -22.86
CA VAL A 91 -8.22 0.14 -23.07
C VAL A 91 -8.09 0.59 -24.52
N GLU A 92 -6.89 0.49 -25.10
CA GLU A 92 -6.62 0.83 -26.50
C GLU A 92 -7.39 -0.08 -27.46
N ALA A 93 -7.50 -1.38 -27.15
CA ALA A 93 -8.29 -2.34 -27.92
C ALA A 93 -9.81 -2.26 -27.67
N GLY A 94 -10.26 -1.47 -26.70
CA GLY A 94 -11.68 -1.35 -26.33
C GLY A 94 -12.30 -2.61 -25.72
N LYS A 95 -11.48 -3.51 -25.17
CA LYS A 95 -11.90 -4.82 -24.61
C LYS A 95 -12.42 -4.64 -23.17
N GLY A 96 -13.69 -4.28 -23.05
CA GLY A 96 -14.29 -3.93 -21.76
C GLY A 96 -14.35 -5.03 -20.71
N ASP A 97 -14.45 -6.30 -21.13
CA ASP A 97 -14.46 -7.43 -20.19
C ASP A 97 -13.07 -7.63 -19.56
N ASN A 98 -12.00 -7.45 -20.35
CA ASN A 98 -10.63 -7.48 -19.89
C ASN A 98 -10.34 -6.31 -18.93
N VAL A 99 -10.82 -5.11 -19.25
CA VAL A 99 -10.69 -3.95 -18.34
C VAL A 99 -11.39 -4.20 -17.01
N TYR A 100 -12.61 -4.76 -17.03
CA TYR A 100 -13.35 -5.10 -15.81
C TYR A 100 -12.58 -6.13 -14.95
N TYR A 101 -12.07 -7.18 -15.59
CA TYR A 101 -11.23 -8.20 -14.94
C TYR A 101 -9.99 -7.56 -14.28
N LEU A 102 -9.28 -6.70 -15.00
CA LEU A 102 -8.06 -6.05 -14.51
C LEU A 102 -8.34 -5.06 -13.37
N LEU A 103 -9.46 -4.34 -13.37
CA LEU A 103 -9.84 -3.48 -12.24
C LEU A 103 -10.06 -4.30 -10.96
N HIS A 104 -10.70 -5.46 -11.05
CA HIS A 104 -10.85 -6.37 -9.92
C HIS A 104 -9.52 -7.02 -9.51
N LYS A 105 -8.60 -7.24 -10.45
CA LYS A 105 -7.26 -7.74 -10.13
C LYS A 105 -6.39 -6.68 -9.45
N LEU A 106 -6.45 -5.43 -9.90
CA LEU A 106 -5.84 -4.28 -9.21
C LEU A 106 -6.42 -4.12 -7.80
N ARG A 107 -7.73 -4.34 -7.63
CA ARG A 107 -8.39 -4.31 -6.32
C ARG A 107 -7.78 -5.32 -5.35
N THR A 108 -7.56 -6.56 -5.78
CA THR A 108 -7.10 -7.64 -4.90
C THR A 108 -5.59 -7.59 -4.63
N SER A 109 -4.79 -7.29 -5.65
CA SER A 109 -3.32 -7.35 -5.57
C SER A 109 -2.66 -6.02 -5.17
N VAL A 110 -3.13 -4.90 -5.73
CA VAL A 110 -2.47 -3.59 -5.58
C VAL A 110 -3.20 -2.72 -4.54
N ARG A 111 -4.52 -2.79 -4.49
CA ARG A 111 -5.45 -2.02 -3.64
C ARG A 111 -5.48 -0.51 -3.92
N LYS A 112 -4.32 0.17 -3.92
CA LYS A 112 -4.12 1.60 -4.17
C LYS A 112 -3.28 1.78 -5.43
N VAL A 113 -3.79 2.49 -6.42
CA VAL A 113 -3.12 2.59 -7.73
C VAL A 113 -2.20 3.81 -7.79
N SER A 114 -1.08 3.69 -8.50
CA SER A 114 -0.22 4.82 -8.87
C SER A 114 -0.96 5.84 -9.76
N SER A 115 -0.40 7.04 -9.86
CA SER A 115 -0.95 8.08 -10.73
C SER A 115 -0.98 7.66 -12.21
N SER A 116 0.00 6.90 -12.69
CA SER A 116 0.03 6.41 -14.08
C SER A 116 -1.12 5.46 -14.37
N THR A 117 -1.36 4.49 -13.48
CA THR A 117 -2.49 3.58 -13.57
C THR A 117 -3.81 4.33 -13.48
N ALA A 118 -3.93 5.30 -12.57
CA ALA A 118 -5.12 6.14 -12.44
C ALA A 118 -5.47 6.87 -13.75
N ASP A 119 -4.48 7.45 -14.43
CA ASP A 119 -4.69 8.15 -15.72
C ASP A 119 -5.21 7.21 -16.82
N ILE A 120 -4.73 5.97 -16.86
CA ILE A 120 -5.21 4.95 -17.80
C ILE A 120 -6.68 4.60 -17.51
N ILE A 121 -7.03 4.48 -16.23
CA ILE A 121 -8.41 4.22 -15.80
C ILE A 121 -9.32 5.39 -16.19
N VAL A 122 -8.88 6.63 -16.00
CA VAL A 122 -9.64 7.82 -16.45
C VAL A 122 -9.88 7.77 -17.96
N LYS A 123 -8.84 7.50 -18.76
CA LYS A 123 -8.97 7.36 -20.23
C LYS A 123 -9.98 6.29 -20.64
N TRP A 124 -10.04 5.17 -19.91
CA TRP A 124 -11.05 4.14 -20.15
C TRP A 124 -12.47 4.69 -19.96
N PHE A 125 -12.76 5.30 -18.81
CA PHE A 125 -14.11 5.75 -18.47
C PHE A 125 -14.58 6.95 -19.31
N GLU A 126 -13.66 7.75 -19.84
CA GLU A 126 -13.94 8.80 -20.82
C GLU A 126 -14.21 8.25 -22.24
N SER A 127 -13.81 7.00 -22.52
CA SER A 127 -13.93 6.42 -23.85
C SER A 127 -15.39 6.15 -24.27
N LYS A 128 -15.63 6.21 -25.58
CA LYS A 128 -16.92 5.79 -26.16
C LYS A 128 -17.22 4.32 -25.88
N ALA A 129 -16.20 3.46 -25.80
CA ALA A 129 -16.35 2.04 -25.49
C ALA A 129 -16.98 1.84 -24.10
N ALA A 130 -16.42 2.47 -23.06
CA ALA A 130 -16.96 2.40 -21.70
C ALA A 130 -18.38 2.96 -21.57
N SER A 131 -18.74 3.98 -22.36
CA SER A 131 -20.09 4.56 -22.34
C SER A 131 -21.18 3.61 -22.88
N ARG A 132 -20.80 2.71 -23.80
CA ARG A 132 -21.70 1.74 -24.45
C ARG A 132 -21.86 0.46 -23.64
N LEU A 133 -20.89 0.14 -22.80
CA LEU A 133 -20.90 -1.05 -21.96
C LEU A 133 -21.84 -0.87 -20.78
N GLY A 134 -22.51 -1.96 -20.42
CA GLY A 134 -23.27 -2.10 -19.18
C GLY A 134 -24.73 -2.51 -19.36
N LYS A 135 -25.24 -3.22 -18.34
CA LYS A 135 -26.61 -3.74 -18.31
C LYS A 135 -27.56 -2.70 -17.72
N GLN A 136 -28.68 -2.47 -18.39
CA GLN A 136 -29.66 -1.44 -18.01
C GLN A 136 -30.55 -1.85 -16.84
N THR A 137 -30.83 -3.15 -16.73
CA THR A 137 -31.67 -3.72 -15.67
C THR A 137 -30.99 -4.98 -15.16
N MET A 138 -30.75 -5.01 -13.86
CA MET A 138 -30.26 -6.19 -13.16
C MET A 138 -30.96 -6.26 -11.81
N ASP A 139 -31.17 -7.47 -11.28
CA ASP A 139 -31.82 -7.63 -9.98
C ASP A 139 -30.92 -7.05 -8.90
N GLN A 140 -31.38 -5.96 -8.27
CA GLN A 140 -30.65 -5.30 -7.19
C GLN A 140 -30.44 -6.24 -5.99
N ARG A 141 -31.35 -7.20 -5.77
CA ARG A 141 -31.18 -8.19 -4.70
C ARG A 141 -29.97 -9.08 -4.95
N PHE A 142 -29.79 -9.52 -6.18
CA PHE A 142 -28.64 -10.33 -6.58
C PHE A 142 -27.31 -9.56 -6.44
N ILE A 143 -27.30 -8.26 -6.78
CA ILE A 143 -26.12 -7.42 -6.56
C ILE A 143 -25.80 -7.27 -5.08
N LYS A 144 -26.81 -6.98 -4.26
CA LYS A 144 -26.63 -6.80 -2.84
C LYS A 144 -26.10 -8.08 -2.16
N GLU A 145 -26.68 -9.22 -2.52
CA GLU A 145 -26.22 -10.53 -2.04
C GLU A 145 -24.78 -10.82 -2.50
N ALA A 146 -24.40 -10.47 -3.73
CA ALA A 146 -23.03 -10.61 -4.21
C ALA A 146 -22.05 -9.71 -3.42
N ILE A 147 -22.45 -8.49 -3.05
CA ILE A 147 -21.63 -7.60 -2.21
C ILE A 147 -21.45 -8.18 -0.81
N GLU A 148 -22.53 -8.66 -0.20
CA GLU A 148 -22.50 -9.27 1.14
C GLU A 148 -21.63 -10.53 1.16
N ASN A 149 -21.80 -11.42 0.19
CA ASN A 149 -21.01 -12.64 0.04
C ASN A 149 -19.53 -12.36 -0.30
N GLY A 150 -19.24 -11.21 -0.93
CA GLY A 150 -17.89 -10.78 -1.29
C GLY A 150 -17.12 -10.07 -0.16
N GLY A 151 -17.67 -10.00 1.06
CA GLY A 151 -17.07 -9.29 2.21
C GLY A 151 -17.29 -7.77 2.20
N GLY A 152 -18.12 -7.27 1.29
CA GLY A 152 -18.41 -5.84 1.12
C GLY A 152 -17.51 -5.14 0.09
N GLY A 153 -18.03 -4.04 -0.47
CA GLY A 153 -17.26 -3.10 -1.31
C GLY A 153 -17.08 -3.47 -2.78
N TRP A 154 -17.64 -4.59 -3.27
CA TRP A 154 -17.64 -4.96 -4.70
C TRP A 154 -18.67 -6.05 -5.01
N HIS A 155 -19.13 -6.19 -6.27
CA HIS A 155 -20.11 -7.22 -6.64
C HIS A 155 -19.65 -8.17 -7.75
N GLY A 156 -18.74 -7.77 -8.65
CA GLY A 156 -18.15 -8.72 -9.61
C GLY A 156 -19.09 -9.18 -10.75
N GLN A 157 -20.24 -8.53 -10.94
CA GLN A 157 -21.30 -8.98 -11.86
C GLN A 157 -21.24 -8.31 -13.25
N GLY A 158 -20.15 -7.60 -13.55
CA GLY A 158 -19.93 -6.87 -14.78
C GLY A 158 -20.45 -5.43 -14.73
N TRP A 159 -20.25 -4.69 -15.82
CA TRP A 159 -20.61 -3.28 -15.91
C TRP A 159 -22.12 -3.01 -15.71
N LEU A 160 -22.46 -2.06 -14.83
CA LEU A 160 -23.85 -1.63 -14.59
C LEU A 160 -24.13 -0.25 -15.20
N GLY A 161 -25.41 -0.04 -15.54
CA GLY A 161 -25.90 1.20 -16.15
C GLY A 161 -25.51 1.36 -17.61
N LYS A 162 -26.01 2.42 -18.25
CA LYS A 162 -25.67 2.81 -19.62
C LYS A 162 -25.40 4.31 -19.68
N GLY A 163 -24.61 4.73 -20.68
CA GLY A 163 -24.36 6.14 -20.94
C GLY A 163 -23.00 6.61 -20.43
N ARG A 164 -22.78 7.93 -20.50
CA ARG A 164 -21.50 8.55 -20.14
C ARG A 164 -21.20 8.37 -18.65
N TRP A 165 -19.91 8.31 -18.35
CA TRP A 165 -19.39 8.35 -16.99
C TRP A 165 -19.02 9.79 -16.63
N ASN A 166 -19.22 10.14 -15.36
CA ASN A 166 -18.67 11.33 -14.73
C ASN A 166 -17.46 10.89 -13.90
N ILE A 167 -16.32 11.52 -14.14
CA ILE A 167 -15.07 11.25 -13.44
C ILE A 167 -14.67 12.50 -12.66
N SER A 168 -14.28 12.36 -11.40
CA SER A 168 -13.80 13.47 -10.58
C SER A 168 -12.81 12.99 -9.53
N CYS A 169 -11.75 13.76 -9.30
CA CYS A 169 -10.89 13.57 -8.14
C CYS A 169 -11.58 14.12 -6.89
N THR A 170 -11.53 13.38 -5.79
CA THR A 170 -12.22 13.72 -4.54
C THR A 170 -11.45 13.21 -3.34
N ALA A 171 -11.88 13.60 -2.14
CA ALA A 171 -11.51 12.94 -0.89
C ALA A 171 -12.74 12.25 -0.28
N VAL A 172 -12.49 11.42 0.74
CA VAL A 172 -13.51 10.73 1.54
C VAL A 172 -13.53 11.35 2.94
N GLY A 173 -14.73 11.65 3.46
CA GLY A 173 -14.91 12.21 4.78
C GLY A 173 -14.66 11.22 5.92
N ALA A 174 -14.61 11.72 7.16
CA ALA A 174 -14.49 10.89 8.36
C ALA A 174 -15.72 9.98 8.61
N ASP A 175 -16.83 10.26 7.93
CA ASP A 175 -18.07 9.49 7.87
C ASP A 175 -18.05 8.37 6.81
N ALA A 176 -16.91 8.17 6.14
CA ALA A 176 -16.73 7.31 4.97
C ALA A 176 -17.57 7.72 3.74
N LEU A 177 -18.07 8.97 3.67
CA LEU A 177 -18.79 9.48 2.50
C LEU A 177 -17.82 10.10 1.49
N CYS A 178 -17.99 9.73 0.22
CA CYS A 178 -17.33 10.39 -0.89
C CYS A 178 -17.80 11.85 -1.01
N LYS A 179 -16.88 12.83 -0.93
CA LYS A 179 -17.23 14.26 -1.02
C LYS A 179 -17.82 14.67 -2.39
N CYS A 180 -17.59 13.88 -3.43
CA CYS A 180 -18.11 14.15 -4.78
C CYS A 180 -19.53 13.62 -5.01
N CYS A 181 -19.78 12.33 -4.74
CA CYS A 181 -21.06 11.69 -5.06
C CYS A 181 -21.95 11.38 -3.86
N GLY A 182 -21.42 11.52 -2.63
CA GLY A 182 -22.12 11.21 -1.39
C GLY A 182 -22.28 9.72 -1.10
N GLU A 183 -21.70 8.83 -1.91
CA GLU A 183 -21.76 7.39 -1.66
C GLU A 183 -20.91 7.01 -0.44
N LYS A 184 -21.44 6.13 0.41
CA LYS A 184 -20.73 5.60 1.57
C LYS A 184 -19.83 4.46 1.15
N LEU A 185 -18.52 4.62 1.35
CA LEU A 185 -17.56 3.55 1.12
C LEU A 185 -17.67 2.48 2.20
N ALA A 186 -17.49 1.23 1.79
CA ALA A 186 -17.54 0.08 2.65
C ALA A 186 -16.29 -0.04 3.52
N LEU A 187 -16.49 -0.53 4.73
CA LEU A 187 -15.45 -1.13 5.53
C LEU A 187 -15.49 -2.62 5.23
N ILE A 188 -14.59 -3.07 4.34
CA ILE A 188 -14.50 -4.45 3.91
C ILE A 188 -13.98 -5.28 5.08
N ASP A 189 -14.74 -6.30 5.46
CA ASP A 189 -14.37 -7.19 6.55
C ASP A 189 -13.18 -8.05 6.15
N LEU A 190 -12.27 -8.27 7.12
CA LEU A 190 -11.24 -9.29 6.96
C LEU A 190 -11.88 -10.65 7.18
N ASP A 191 -11.58 -11.60 6.30
CA ASP A 191 -12.11 -12.96 6.40
C ASP A 191 -11.75 -13.55 7.80
N PRO A 192 -12.76 -13.99 8.59
CA PRO A 192 -12.51 -14.54 9.92
C PRO A 192 -11.59 -15.77 9.92
N VAL A 193 -11.70 -16.62 8.91
CA VAL A 193 -10.87 -17.83 8.73
C VAL A 193 -9.44 -17.44 8.36
N GLU A 194 -9.26 -16.45 7.48
CA GLU A 194 -7.91 -15.92 7.20
C GLU A 194 -7.29 -15.28 8.44
N THR A 195 -8.09 -14.55 9.22
CA THR A 195 -7.66 -13.93 10.48
C THR A 195 -7.21 -14.97 11.50
N GLU A 196 -7.94 -16.09 11.62
CA GLU A 196 -7.60 -17.19 12.52
C GLU A 196 -6.32 -17.91 12.06
N LYS A 197 -6.22 -18.27 10.78
CA LYS A 197 -4.99 -18.84 10.19
C LYS A 197 -3.79 -17.91 10.38
N PHE A 198 -4.00 -16.61 10.28
CA PHE A 198 -2.97 -15.61 10.51
C PHE A 198 -2.53 -15.60 11.97
N ALA A 199 -3.47 -15.62 12.92
CA ALA A 199 -3.18 -15.72 14.35
C ALA A 199 -2.38 -16.99 14.69
N GLU A 200 -2.76 -18.13 14.10
CA GLU A 200 -2.06 -19.42 14.24
C GLU A 200 -0.63 -19.35 13.67
N SER A 201 -0.46 -18.74 12.50
CA SER A 201 0.85 -18.54 11.88
C SER A 201 1.77 -17.71 12.79
N VAL A 202 1.28 -16.55 13.28
CA VAL A 202 2.00 -15.67 14.21
C VAL A 202 2.37 -16.44 15.48
N ALA A 203 1.42 -17.17 16.06
CA ALA A 203 1.67 -17.98 17.25
C ALA A 203 2.73 -19.05 17.00
N SER A 204 2.69 -19.72 15.86
CA SER A 204 3.66 -20.77 15.51
C SER A 204 5.08 -20.22 15.38
N ILE A 205 5.24 -19.02 14.80
CA ILE A 205 6.54 -18.34 14.65
C ILE A 205 7.03 -17.88 16.02
N ALA A 206 6.16 -17.27 16.82
CA ALA A 206 6.48 -16.83 18.16
C ALA A 206 6.93 -18.00 19.05
N ILE A 207 6.21 -19.13 19.06
CA ILE A 207 6.57 -20.33 19.83
C ILE A 207 7.95 -20.89 19.42
N LYS A 208 8.31 -20.83 18.14
CA LYS A 208 9.62 -21.29 17.65
C LYS A 208 10.78 -20.39 18.09
N ARG A 209 10.52 -19.08 18.25
CA ARG A 209 11.54 -18.08 18.59
C ARG A 209 11.64 -17.81 20.09
N GLU A 210 10.54 -17.96 20.81
CA GLU A 210 10.42 -17.69 22.24
C GLU A 210 10.89 -18.88 23.08
N LYS A 211 11.56 -18.58 24.20
CA LYS A 211 12.14 -19.61 25.07
C LYS A 211 11.19 -20.00 26.20
N HIS A 212 11.44 -21.18 26.79
CA HIS A 212 10.83 -21.60 28.06
C HIS A 212 9.29 -21.62 28.09
N PHE A 213 8.64 -21.90 26.95
CA PHE A 213 7.17 -21.90 26.83
C PHE A 213 6.54 -20.55 27.26
N SER A 214 7.30 -19.44 27.19
CA SER A 214 6.85 -18.11 27.61
C SER A 214 5.62 -17.66 26.84
N PHE A 215 5.61 -17.90 25.52
CA PHE A 215 4.51 -17.51 24.66
C PHE A 215 3.22 -18.30 24.93
N GLN A 216 3.30 -19.60 25.19
CA GLN A 216 2.11 -20.40 25.53
C GLN A 216 1.53 -20.02 26.90
N LYS A 217 2.38 -19.62 27.86
CA LYS A 217 1.92 -19.03 29.13
C LYS A 217 1.14 -17.73 28.86
N PHE A 218 1.63 -16.90 27.95
CA PHE A 218 0.91 -15.69 27.53
C PHE A 218 -0.42 -16.03 26.85
N GLN A 219 -0.48 -17.01 25.95
CA GLN A 219 -1.74 -17.41 25.30
C GLN A 219 -2.81 -17.79 26.34
N LYS A 220 -2.45 -18.62 27.33
CA LYS A 220 -3.34 -19.00 28.44
C LYS A 220 -3.76 -17.82 29.31
N TRP A 221 -2.83 -16.93 29.61
CA TRP A 221 -3.13 -15.70 30.34
C TRP A 221 -4.15 -14.85 29.57
N LEU A 222 -3.95 -14.73 28.27
CA LEU A 222 -4.80 -13.94 27.38
C LEU A 222 -6.23 -14.52 27.31
N ASP A 223 -6.37 -15.85 27.28
CA ASP A 223 -7.68 -16.53 27.37
C ASP A 223 -8.43 -16.25 28.66
N TYR A 224 -7.72 -16.04 29.77
CA TYR A 224 -8.32 -15.80 31.08
C TYR A 224 -8.73 -14.34 31.31
N TYR A 225 -7.86 -13.38 30.92
CA TYR A 225 -8.07 -11.95 31.22
C TYR A 225 -8.75 -11.17 30.09
N GLY A 226 -8.77 -11.71 28.87
CA GLY A 226 -9.47 -11.08 27.75
C GLY A 226 -11.00 -11.12 27.86
N PRO A 227 -11.72 -10.56 26.88
CA PRO A 227 -11.23 -9.88 25.68
C PRO A 227 -10.88 -8.40 25.92
N PHE A 228 -9.91 -7.89 25.17
CA PHE A 228 -9.50 -6.48 25.17
C PHE A 228 -9.94 -5.78 23.87
N GLU A 229 -10.41 -4.53 23.96
CA GLU A 229 -10.77 -3.70 22.81
C GLU A 229 -9.58 -2.96 22.18
N ALA A 230 -8.45 -2.89 22.88
CA ALA A 230 -7.20 -2.37 22.37
C ALA A 230 -5.99 -2.96 23.08
N VAL A 231 -4.87 -3.01 22.37
CA VAL A 231 -3.54 -3.38 22.86
C VAL A 231 -2.58 -2.21 22.64
N VAL A 232 -1.71 -1.93 23.60
CA VAL A 232 -0.73 -0.85 23.56
C VAL A 232 0.67 -1.44 23.60
N ASP A 233 1.47 -1.11 22.60
CA ASP A 233 2.91 -1.30 22.62
C ASP A 233 3.53 -0.24 23.53
N ALA A 234 3.67 -0.59 24.81
CA ALA A 234 4.10 0.36 25.82
C ALA A 234 5.58 0.74 25.66
N ALA A 235 6.41 -0.14 25.08
CA ALA A 235 7.81 0.15 24.83
C ALA A 235 7.95 1.27 23.78
N ASN A 236 7.24 1.15 22.65
CA ASN A 236 7.20 2.17 21.61
C ASN A 236 6.66 3.51 22.14
N VAL A 237 5.54 3.48 22.87
CA VAL A 237 4.96 4.69 23.46
C VAL A 237 5.89 5.36 24.47
N GLY A 238 6.48 4.58 25.39
CA GLY A 238 7.32 5.11 26.44
C GLY A 238 8.66 5.66 25.94
N LEU A 239 9.12 5.23 24.76
CA LEU A 239 10.35 5.71 24.10
C LEU A 239 10.10 6.74 23.00
N PHE A 240 8.84 7.07 22.70
CA PHE A 240 8.52 7.98 21.60
C PHE A 240 9.19 9.36 21.77
N SER A 241 10.00 9.73 20.78
CA SER A 241 10.82 10.95 20.72
C SER A 241 11.73 11.18 21.94
N GLN A 242 12.11 10.12 22.66
CA GLN A 242 12.90 10.20 23.89
C GLN A 242 13.91 9.07 23.97
N ARG A 243 15.10 9.35 24.53
CA ARG A 243 16.10 8.29 24.81
C ARG A 243 15.78 7.49 26.07
N ARG A 244 15.01 8.06 27.00
CA ARG A 244 14.62 7.45 28.26
C ARG A 244 13.16 7.02 28.20
N PHE A 245 12.87 5.83 28.72
CA PHE A 245 11.51 5.32 28.88
C PHE A 245 10.71 6.17 29.88
N MET A 246 9.50 6.58 29.51
CA MET A 246 8.60 7.41 30.32
C MET A 246 7.24 6.73 30.59
N PRO A 247 7.03 6.17 31.80
CA PRO A 247 5.74 5.57 32.18
C PRO A 247 4.56 6.54 32.13
N SER A 248 4.79 7.83 32.38
CA SER A 248 3.77 8.87 32.30
C SER A 248 3.19 9.04 30.89
N LYS A 249 4.03 8.91 29.84
CA LYS A 249 3.58 8.91 28.44
C LYS A 249 2.70 7.71 28.14
N VAL A 250 3.10 6.52 28.60
CA VAL A 250 2.30 5.29 28.48
C VAL A 250 0.94 5.50 29.15
N ASN A 251 0.91 6.03 30.39
CA ASN A 251 -0.33 6.33 31.09
C ASN A 251 -1.21 7.34 30.32
N ALA A 252 -0.63 8.39 29.73
CA ALA A 252 -1.38 9.37 28.96
C ALA A 252 -2.05 8.74 27.72
N VAL A 253 -1.29 7.94 26.96
CA VAL A 253 -1.79 7.23 25.77
C VAL A 253 -2.86 6.20 26.14
N VAL A 254 -2.62 5.39 27.17
CA VAL A 254 -3.56 4.38 27.67
C VAL A 254 -4.88 5.01 28.11
N ASN A 255 -4.84 6.12 28.88
CA ASN A 255 -6.07 6.80 29.27
C ASN A 255 -6.75 7.47 28.07
N GLY A 256 -5.98 8.07 27.16
CA GLY A 256 -6.50 8.69 25.95
C GLY A 256 -7.23 7.69 25.04
N ILE A 257 -6.64 6.51 24.80
CA ILE A 257 -7.29 5.48 23.99
C ILE A 257 -8.50 4.90 24.72
N ARG A 258 -8.41 4.66 26.03
CA ARG A 258 -9.52 4.18 26.85
C ARG A 258 -10.77 5.06 26.74
N GLN A 259 -10.62 6.39 26.64
CA GLN A 259 -11.77 7.28 26.45
C GLN A 259 -12.39 7.18 25.05
N LYS A 260 -11.66 6.68 24.05
CA LYS A 260 -12.15 6.45 22.69
C LYS A 260 -12.80 5.08 22.51
N LEU A 261 -12.58 4.15 23.43
CA LEU A 261 -13.17 2.80 23.37
C LEU A 261 -14.65 2.83 23.80
N PRO A 262 -15.54 2.11 23.10
CA PRO A 262 -16.95 2.03 23.46
C PRO A 262 -17.19 1.59 24.90
N SER A 263 -16.49 0.54 25.36
CA SER A 263 -16.72 0.00 26.70
C SER A 263 -15.94 0.74 27.79
N LYS A 264 -15.04 1.66 27.44
CA LYS A 264 -14.12 2.36 28.35
C LYS A 264 -13.32 1.42 29.28
N LYS A 265 -13.13 0.16 28.88
CA LYS A 265 -12.29 -0.81 29.60
C LYS A 265 -10.81 -0.46 29.40
N TRP A 266 -9.97 -0.99 30.28
CA TRP A 266 -8.53 -0.81 30.13
C TRP A 266 -8.03 -1.56 28.89
N PRO A 267 -7.18 -0.92 28.06
CA PRO A 267 -6.46 -1.63 27.02
C PRO A 267 -5.39 -2.53 27.65
N LEU A 268 -5.01 -3.59 26.94
CA LEU A 268 -3.87 -4.41 27.33
C LEU A 268 -2.57 -3.65 27.08
N ILE A 269 -1.76 -3.49 28.11
CA ILE A 269 -0.44 -2.87 28.09
C ILE A 269 0.58 -4.01 28.03
N VAL A 270 1.32 -4.11 26.92
CA VAL A 270 2.40 -5.09 26.79
C VAL A 270 3.72 -4.36 27.00
N LEU A 271 4.52 -4.83 27.97
CA LEU A 271 5.79 -4.18 28.30
C LEU A 271 6.82 -5.20 28.81
N HIS A 272 8.06 -5.11 28.36
CA HIS A 272 9.13 -5.99 28.84
C HIS A 272 9.45 -5.79 30.33
N ASN A 273 9.65 -6.88 31.08
CA ASN A 273 9.88 -6.86 32.53
C ASN A 273 11.02 -5.94 32.99
N LYS A 274 12.15 -5.90 32.26
CA LYS A 274 13.28 -4.98 32.46
C LYS A 274 12.92 -3.50 32.44
N ARG A 275 11.80 -3.13 31.80
CA ARG A 275 11.30 -1.75 31.79
C ARG A 275 10.39 -1.45 32.99
N ILE A 276 9.98 -2.50 33.71
CA ILE A 276 9.18 -2.44 34.93
C ILE A 276 10.08 -2.57 36.17
N THR A 277 11.24 -3.23 36.03
CA THR A 277 12.20 -3.46 37.11
C THR A 277 13.43 -2.54 36.99
N GLY A 278 13.88 -1.97 38.12
CA GLY A 278 15.12 -1.16 38.21
C GLY A 278 14.97 0.14 38.99
N GLN A 279 16.10 0.75 39.39
CA GLN A 279 16.17 1.91 40.29
C GLN A 279 15.31 3.12 39.88
N LYS A 280 15.11 3.34 38.57
CA LYS A 280 14.29 4.45 38.05
C LYS A 280 12.77 4.18 38.13
N MET A 281 12.37 2.91 38.23
CA MET A 281 10.98 2.50 38.46
C MET A 281 10.65 2.42 39.96
N GLU A 282 11.65 2.56 40.85
CA GLU A 282 11.47 2.69 42.30
C GLU A 282 11.02 4.10 42.73
N GLU A 283 11.05 5.07 41.81
CA GLU A 283 10.41 6.38 42.04
C GLU A 283 8.92 6.17 42.38
N PRO A 284 8.40 6.75 43.48
CA PRO A 284 7.04 6.45 43.98
C PRO A 284 5.93 6.64 42.94
N VAL A 285 6.09 7.65 42.08
CA VAL A 285 5.12 7.96 41.01
C VAL A 285 5.08 6.84 39.95
N ASN A 286 6.24 6.32 39.55
CA ASN A 286 6.32 5.26 38.54
C ASN A 286 5.79 3.94 39.12
N LYS A 287 6.14 3.63 40.36
CA LYS A 287 5.65 2.45 41.07
C LYS A 287 4.12 2.46 41.18
N ALA A 288 3.53 3.59 41.58
CA ALA A 288 2.08 3.75 41.66
C ALA A 288 1.38 3.56 40.30
N LEU A 289 2.01 3.98 39.19
CA LEU A 289 1.47 3.76 37.84
C LEU A 289 1.47 2.27 37.45
N ILE A 290 2.57 1.55 37.72
CA ILE A 290 2.65 0.11 37.45
C ILE A 290 1.62 -0.66 38.28
N GLU A 291 1.55 -0.39 39.59
CA GLU A 291 0.57 -1.01 40.50
C GLU A 291 -0.86 -0.74 40.05
N LYS A 292 -1.15 0.49 39.58
CA LYS A 292 -2.45 0.85 39.00
C LYS A 292 -2.81 -0.02 37.79
N TRP A 293 -1.85 -0.30 36.90
CA TRP A 293 -2.10 -1.13 35.73
C TRP A 293 -2.24 -2.62 36.08
N GLN A 294 -1.48 -3.10 37.07
CA GLN A 294 -1.59 -4.47 37.58
C GLN A 294 -2.93 -4.71 38.26
N ASN A 295 -3.36 -3.81 39.14
CA ASN A 295 -4.66 -3.89 39.82
C ASN A 295 -5.86 -3.78 38.87
N ALA A 296 -5.63 -3.30 37.65
CA ALA A 296 -6.64 -3.23 36.59
C ALA A 296 -6.61 -4.44 35.66
N ASP A 297 -5.77 -5.46 35.95
CA ASP A 297 -5.51 -6.63 35.10
C ASP A 297 -5.14 -6.26 33.65
N ALA A 298 -4.52 -5.09 33.50
CA ALA A 298 -4.28 -4.46 32.21
C ALA A 298 -2.83 -4.56 31.75
N LEU A 299 -1.90 -5.05 32.58
CA LEU A 299 -0.48 -5.12 32.26
C LEU A 299 0.00 -6.56 32.10
N TYR A 300 0.58 -6.87 30.94
CA TYR A 300 1.36 -8.08 30.75
C TYR A 300 2.86 -7.75 30.66
N ALA A 301 3.62 -8.26 31.64
CA ALA A 301 5.06 -8.12 31.68
C ALA A 301 5.73 -9.24 30.87
N THR A 302 6.30 -8.95 29.70
CA THR A 302 6.99 -9.97 28.91
C THR A 302 8.29 -10.40 29.59
N PRO A 303 8.65 -11.70 29.54
CA PRO A 303 9.80 -12.21 30.29
C PRO A 303 11.13 -11.80 29.68
N THR A 304 12.20 -11.92 30.47
CA THR A 304 13.54 -11.53 30.04
C THR A 304 14.00 -12.33 28.82
N GLY A 305 14.36 -11.61 27.75
CA GLY A 305 14.90 -12.21 26.53
C GLY A 305 13.83 -12.56 25.49
N SER A 306 12.57 -12.24 25.77
CA SER A 306 11.47 -12.29 24.81
C SER A 306 11.43 -11.06 23.94
N ASN A 307 10.95 -11.21 22.71
CA ASN A 307 10.56 -10.09 21.88
C ASN A 307 9.09 -9.72 22.19
N ASP A 308 8.87 -8.53 22.74
CA ASP A 308 7.55 -7.98 23.05
C ASP A 308 6.63 -7.85 21.82
N ASP A 309 7.21 -7.75 20.61
CA ASP A 309 6.48 -7.66 19.34
C ASP A 309 5.46 -8.77 19.13
N TRP A 310 5.86 -10.01 19.42
CA TRP A 310 4.97 -11.16 19.25
C TRP A 310 3.76 -11.11 20.18
N TYR A 311 3.91 -10.52 21.36
CA TYR A 311 2.90 -10.53 22.41
C TYR A 311 1.79 -9.54 22.07
N TRP A 312 2.15 -8.29 21.79
CA TRP A 312 1.15 -7.29 21.43
C TRP A 312 0.50 -7.61 20.08
N LEU A 313 1.26 -8.16 19.13
CA LEU A 313 0.73 -8.46 17.80
C LEU A 313 -0.30 -9.57 17.88
N TYR A 314 0.07 -10.69 18.51
CA TYR A 314 -0.84 -11.82 18.68
C TYR A 314 -2.11 -11.44 19.45
N ALA A 315 -1.98 -10.63 20.52
CA ALA A 315 -3.15 -10.19 21.28
C ALA A 315 -4.12 -9.34 20.45
N ALA A 316 -3.59 -8.41 19.65
CA ALA A 316 -4.42 -7.57 18.78
C ALA A 316 -5.14 -8.39 17.70
N ILE A 317 -4.45 -9.36 17.08
CA ILE A 317 -5.05 -10.25 16.08
C ILE A 317 -6.12 -11.14 16.71
N LYS A 318 -5.81 -11.79 17.83
CA LYS A 318 -6.72 -12.74 18.52
C LYS A 318 -8.03 -12.08 18.91
N PHE A 319 -7.98 -10.85 19.43
CA PHE A 319 -9.18 -10.12 19.85
C PHE A 319 -9.78 -9.23 18.76
N LYS A 320 -9.19 -9.20 17.56
CA LYS A 320 -9.63 -8.36 16.43
C LYS A 320 -9.79 -6.90 16.87
N CYS A 321 -8.80 -6.41 17.63
CA CYS A 321 -8.91 -5.16 18.37
C CYS A 321 -7.83 -4.15 17.96
N LEU A 322 -7.98 -2.90 18.40
CA LEU A 322 -7.04 -1.84 18.00
C LEU A 322 -5.64 -2.11 18.55
N ILE A 323 -4.63 -1.70 17.79
CA ILE A 323 -3.24 -1.74 18.24
C ILE A 323 -2.61 -0.36 18.21
N VAL A 324 -2.13 0.10 19.35
CA VAL A 324 -1.51 1.43 19.49
C VAL A 324 0.00 1.28 19.44
N THR A 325 0.59 1.60 18.29
CA THR A 325 2.03 1.62 18.06
C THR A 325 2.37 2.50 16.85
N ASN A 326 3.50 3.21 16.91
CA ASN A 326 4.10 3.89 15.76
C ASN A 326 5.17 3.04 15.06
N ASP A 327 5.28 1.76 15.42
CA ASP A 327 6.15 0.84 14.69
C ASP A 327 5.58 0.58 13.29
N GLU A 328 6.43 0.68 12.28
CA GLU A 328 6.04 0.42 10.89
C GLU A 328 5.86 -1.06 10.57
N MET A 329 6.35 -1.93 11.46
CA MET A 329 6.34 -3.38 11.35
C MET A 329 7.00 -3.85 10.04
N ARG A 330 8.15 -3.22 9.70
CA ARG A 330 8.90 -3.45 8.44
C ARG A 330 10.07 -4.40 8.58
N ASP A 331 10.44 -4.76 9.79
CA ASP A 331 11.60 -5.60 10.06
C ASP A 331 11.43 -7.01 9.48
N HIS A 332 12.55 -7.71 9.25
CA HIS A 332 12.57 -9.08 8.72
C HIS A 332 11.66 -10.05 9.51
N THR A 333 11.41 -9.77 10.79
CA THR A 333 10.45 -10.51 11.62
C THR A 333 9.02 -10.45 11.07
N PHE A 334 8.56 -9.29 10.61
CA PHE A 334 7.21 -9.08 10.10
C PHE A 334 7.08 -9.42 8.61
N GLN A 335 8.18 -9.40 7.84
CA GLN A 335 8.19 -9.87 6.45
C GLN A 335 7.76 -11.36 6.33
N LEU A 336 7.95 -12.14 7.39
CA LEU A 336 7.50 -13.54 7.47
C LEU A 336 5.98 -13.70 7.55
N LEU A 337 5.25 -12.62 7.85
CA LEU A 337 3.79 -12.62 8.01
C LEU A 337 3.05 -12.51 6.67
N GLY A 338 3.79 -12.37 5.56
CA GLY A 338 3.25 -12.30 4.21
C GLY A 338 2.81 -10.88 3.80
N ASN A 339 2.78 -10.66 2.49
CA ASN A 339 2.58 -9.33 1.91
C ASN A 339 1.11 -9.00 1.59
N ASP A 340 0.17 -9.91 1.87
CA ASP A 340 -1.23 -9.75 1.47
C ASP A 340 -2.15 -9.43 2.66
N PHE A 341 -2.30 -10.37 3.61
CA PHE A 341 -3.20 -10.20 4.75
C PHE A 341 -2.71 -9.15 5.75
N PHE A 342 -1.42 -9.19 6.10
CA PHE A 342 -0.89 -8.35 7.18
C PHE A 342 -1.02 -6.83 6.93
N PRO A 343 -0.73 -6.30 5.72
CA PRO A 343 -0.98 -4.89 5.42
C PRO A 343 -2.45 -4.49 5.54
N LYS A 344 -3.38 -5.36 5.10
CA LYS A 344 -4.84 -5.15 5.24
C LYS A 344 -5.24 -5.09 6.72
N TRP A 345 -4.71 -6.02 7.52
CA TRP A 345 -4.93 -6.06 8.96
C TRP A 345 -4.37 -4.81 9.66
N LYS A 346 -3.14 -4.39 9.31
CA LYS A 346 -2.48 -3.21 9.85
C LYS A 346 -3.30 -1.94 9.62
N GLU A 347 -3.74 -1.70 8.39
CA GLU A 347 -4.59 -0.56 8.03
C GLU A 347 -5.88 -0.47 8.87
N ARG A 348 -6.45 -1.62 9.24
CA ARG A 348 -7.73 -1.71 9.96
C ARG A 348 -7.61 -1.56 11.47
N HIS A 349 -6.45 -1.88 12.05
CA HIS A 349 -6.28 -2.00 13.50
C HIS A 349 -5.25 -1.02 14.08
N GLN A 350 -4.26 -0.56 13.29
CA GLN A 350 -3.18 0.27 13.80
C GLN A 350 -3.63 1.72 14.08
N VAL A 351 -3.41 2.14 15.32
CA VAL A 351 -3.58 3.51 15.78
C VAL A 351 -2.19 4.12 15.96
N HIS A 352 -1.88 5.13 15.16
CA HIS A 352 -0.68 5.93 15.37
C HIS A 352 -0.97 7.03 16.41
N PHE A 353 0.06 7.49 17.08
CA PHE A 353 -0.06 8.55 18.07
C PHE A 353 1.04 9.60 17.92
N SER A 354 0.75 10.83 18.33
CA SER A 354 1.73 11.89 18.51
C SER A 354 1.42 12.64 19.79
N PHE A 355 2.29 13.56 20.21
CA PHE A 355 2.08 14.38 21.40
C PHE A 355 2.02 15.85 20.99
N SER A 356 0.92 16.50 21.34
CA SER A 356 0.74 17.95 21.25
C SER A 356 0.91 18.59 22.63
N ASN A 357 0.91 19.93 22.69
CA ASN A 357 0.89 20.66 23.96
C ASN A 357 -0.33 20.32 24.84
N ALA A 358 -1.44 19.87 24.23
CA ALA A 358 -2.67 19.51 24.94
C ALA A 358 -2.71 18.02 25.38
N GLY A 359 -1.74 17.20 24.96
CA GLY A 359 -1.69 15.77 25.24
C GLY A 359 -1.60 14.89 23.98
N PRO A 360 -1.84 13.57 24.11
CA PRO A 360 -1.72 12.63 23.01
C PRO A 360 -2.80 12.87 21.95
N VAL A 361 -2.37 12.90 20.69
CA VAL A 361 -3.22 12.95 19.50
C VAL A 361 -3.17 11.58 18.84
N PHE A 362 -4.32 11.05 18.42
CA PHE A 362 -4.44 9.72 17.85
C PHE A 362 -4.90 9.79 16.40
N ASN A 363 -4.17 9.11 15.53
CA ASN A 363 -4.58 8.87 14.15
C ASN A 363 -5.23 7.49 14.11
N MET A 364 -6.56 7.48 14.16
CA MET A 364 -7.36 6.25 14.17
C MET A 364 -7.35 5.59 12.78
N PRO A 365 -7.56 4.26 12.69
CA PRO A 365 -7.79 3.57 11.43
C PRO A 365 -8.86 4.27 10.58
N PRO A 366 -8.73 4.28 9.25
CA PRO A 366 -9.69 4.91 8.37
C PRO A 366 -11.12 4.36 8.56
N PRO A 367 -12.16 5.19 8.36
CA PRO A 367 -13.56 4.78 8.53
C PRO A 367 -14.07 3.83 7.43
N CYS A 368 -13.30 3.65 6.36
CA CYS A 368 -13.56 2.74 5.25
C CYS A 368 -12.27 2.05 4.80
N SER A 369 -12.37 0.90 4.13
CA SER A 369 -11.19 0.19 3.62
C SER A 369 -10.60 0.91 2.42
N ILE A 370 -9.28 1.11 2.43
CA ILE A 370 -8.56 1.88 1.41
C ILE A 370 -8.16 0.95 0.28
N VAL A 371 -9.13 0.66 -0.57
CA VAL A 371 -9.02 -0.27 -1.68
C VAL A 371 -10.01 0.16 -2.77
N ILE A 372 -9.78 -0.23 -4.01
CA ILE A 372 -10.76 -0.05 -5.09
C ILE A 372 -12.12 -0.62 -4.65
N GLN A 373 -13.17 0.18 -4.73
CA GLN A 373 -14.54 -0.24 -4.39
C GLN A 373 -15.49 -0.05 -5.57
N GLU A 374 -16.40 -1.00 -5.71
CA GLU A 374 -17.49 -1.01 -6.68
C GLU A 374 -18.82 -1.01 -5.92
N SER A 375 -19.65 0.01 -6.15
CA SER A 375 -20.93 0.19 -5.46
C SER A 375 -22.06 -0.61 -6.10
N GLU A 376 -23.18 -0.76 -5.40
CA GLU A 376 -24.39 -1.43 -5.92
C GLU A 376 -24.94 -0.81 -7.21
N LYS A 377 -24.61 0.46 -7.47
CA LYS A 377 -25.01 1.22 -8.68
C LYS A 377 -24.00 1.05 -9.82
N GLY A 378 -22.92 0.29 -9.60
CA GLY A 378 -21.78 0.15 -10.51
C GLY A 378 -20.88 1.38 -10.53
N HIS A 379 -20.90 2.20 -9.48
CA HIS A 379 -19.97 3.31 -9.33
C HIS A 379 -18.62 2.82 -8.80
N TRP A 380 -17.54 3.42 -9.26
CA TRP A 380 -16.19 3.04 -8.86
C TRP A 380 -15.53 4.14 -8.01
N HIS A 381 -14.88 3.71 -6.94
CA HIS A 381 -14.05 4.57 -6.09
C HIS A 381 -12.65 3.97 -6.01
N ILE A 382 -11.65 4.70 -6.50
CA ILE A 382 -10.30 4.17 -6.70
C ILE A 382 -9.32 5.06 -5.92
N PRO A 383 -8.68 4.56 -4.85
CA PRO A 383 -7.71 5.34 -4.10
C PRO A 383 -6.39 5.44 -4.88
N ILE A 384 -5.85 6.66 -4.96
CA ILE A 384 -4.56 6.94 -5.60
C ILE A 384 -3.46 6.90 -4.53
N ALA A 385 -2.38 6.17 -4.81
CA ALA A 385 -1.19 6.12 -3.98
C ALA A 385 -0.51 7.51 -3.94
N SER A 386 -0.15 7.95 -2.74
CA SER A 386 0.64 9.16 -2.48
C SER A 386 1.93 8.75 -1.77
N GLU A 387 3.01 9.52 -1.94
CA GLU A 387 4.27 9.30 -1.23
C GLU A 387 4.11 9.43 0.30
N LEU A 388 3.04 10.09 0.75
CA LEU A 388 2.70 10.26 2.16
C LEU A 388 1.46 9.42 2.51
N ASP A 389 1.68 8.26 3.15
CA ASP A 389 0.60 7.32 3.48
C ASP A 389 -0.36 7.83 4.59
N TYR A 390 0.03 8.88 5.33
CA TYR A 390 -0.75 9.49 6.42
C TYR A 390 -1.66 10.64 5.99
N ASP A 391 -1.84 10.84 4.69
CA ASP A 391 -2.56 12.00 4.19
C ASP A 391 -4.04 11.95 4.57
N ALA A 392 -4.47 12.88 5.42
CA ALA A 392 -5.87 13.05 5.81
C ALA A 392 -6.75 13.41 4.61
N GLU A 393 -6.13 13.88 3.52
CA GLU A 393 -6.78 14.24 2.26
C GLU A 393 -6.36 13.31 1.12
N ARG A 394 -6.28 11.99 1.38
CA ARG A 394 -6.04 10.99 0.34
C ARG A 394 -6.97 11.23 -0.85
N THR A 395 -6.37 11.26 -2.05
CA THR A 395 -7.11 11.47 -3.30
C THR A 395 -7.71 10.16 -3.78
N TRP A 396 -8.97 10.23 -4.19
CA TRP A 396 -9.73 9.15 -4.78
C TRP A 396 -10.27 9.59 -6.14
N LEU A 397 -10.33 8.67 -7.10
CA LEU A 397 -11.19 8.83 -8.26
C LEU A 397 -12.61 8.42 -7.88
N CYS A 398 -13.57 9.31 -8.11
CA CYS A 398 -15.00 9.02 -8.06
C CYS A 398 -15.52 8.91 -9.49
N ILE A 399 -16.05 7.75 -9.85
CA ILE A 399 -16.48 7.42 -11.20
C ILE A 399 -17.93 6.94 -11.13
N THR A 400 -18.85 7.78 -11.61
CA THR A 400 -20.29 7.54 -11.52
C THR A 400 -20.95 7.58 -12.88
N ARG A 401 -22.11 6.94 -13.04
CA ARG A 401 -22.88 7.08 -14.28
C ARG A 401 -23.56 8.45 -14.29
N ALA A 402 -23.47 9.16 -15.43
CA ALA A 402 -24.24 10.38 -15.62
C ALA A 402 -25.73 10.04 -15.57
N LYS A 403 -26.49 10.75 -14.73
CA LYS A 403 -27.95 10.59 -14.68
C LYS A 403 -28.52 10.92 -16.05
N SER A 404 -29.23 9.98 -16.68
CA SER A 404 -30.04 10.31 -17.84
C SER A 404 -31.16 11.22 -17.38
N HIS A 405 -31.15 12.49 -17.80
CA HIS A 405 -32.37 13.29 -17.81
C HIS A 405 -33.35 12.60 -18.76
N VAL A 406 -34.21 11.73 -18.22
CA VAL A 406 -35.45 11.41 -18.88
C VAL A 406 -36.31 12.66 -18.70
N VAL A 407 -36.24 13.56 -19.68
CA VAL A 407 -37.27 14.57 -19.85
C VAL A 407 -38.55 13.79 -20.14
N LYS A 408 -39.42 13.66 -19.14
CA LYS A 408 -40.82 13.37 -19.41
C LYS A 408 -41.42 14.68 -19.93
N GLU A 409 -41.44 14.83 -21.24
CA GLU A 409 -42.46 15.66 -21.88
C GLU A 409 -43.79 14.93 -21.68
N ASP A 410 -44.66 15.52 -20.86
CA ASP A 410 -46.10 15.49 -21.10
C ASP A 410 -46.72 16.75 -20.48
N SER A 411 -47.68 17.28 -21.22
CA SER A 411 -48.12 18.67 -21.34
C SER A 411 -49.05 19.20 -20.25
N SER A 412 -49.12 20.55 -20.19
CA SER A 412 -50.14 21.44 -19.58
C SER A 412 -50.19 21.51 -18.05
N THR A 413 -50.11 22.68 -17.39
CA THR A 413 -50.96 23.87 -17.58
C THR A 413 -50.28 25.10 -16.94
N ILE A 414 -50.32 26.25 -17.62
CA ILE A 414 -49.95 27.58 -17.09
C ILE A 414 -51.15 28.12 -16.29
N PRO A 415 -50.92 28.82 -15.16
CA PRO A 415 -51.32 30.24 -15.12
C PRO A 415 -50.16 31.16 -14.74
N GLU A 416 -49.99 32.21 -15.54
CA GLU A 416 -49.20 33.39 -15.24
C GLU A 416 -49.84 34.18 -14.09
N ASP A 417 -49.04 34.66 -13.14
CA ASP A 417 -49.15 36.02 -12.63
C ASP A 417 -47.84 36.49 -11.94
N LEU A 418 -47.17 37.42 -12.62
CA LEU A 418 -46.48 38.65 -12.13
C LEU A 418 -45.52 38.59 -10.91
N GLN A 419 -44.22 38.43 -11.23
CA GLN A 419 -43.01 39.26 -10.93
C GLN A 419 -43.03 40.39 -9.84
N PRO A 420 -41.86 40.91 -9.32
CA PRO A 420 -40.56 41.04 -10.02
C PRO A 420 -39.21 41.01 -9.22
N LEU A 421 -38.10 40.90 -10.00
CA LEU A 421 -36.76 41.54 -9.84
C LEU A 421 -35.86 41.07 -8.64
N ASP A 422 -34.54 40.85 -8.73
CA ASP A 422 -33.51 41.22 -9.70
C ASP A 422 -32.15 40.51 -9.38
N ARG A 423 -31.22 40.62 -10.33
CA ARG A 423 -29.74 40.45 -10.28
C ARG A 423 -29.11 39.18 -10.87
N ASN A 424 -28.89 39.30 -12.18
CA ASN A 424 -27.69 38.84 -12.87
C ASN A 424 -26.40 39.25 -12.12
N LYS A 425 -25.43 38.34 -12.06
CA LYS A 425 -24.06 38.62 -12.51
C LYS A 425 -23.23 37.35 -12.69
N GLU A 426 -22.71 37.24 -13.90
CA GLU A 426 -21.63 36.38 -14.34
C GLU A 426 -20.43 36.45 -13.38
N CYS A 427 -19.74 35.33 -13.17
CA CYS A 427 -18.40 35.35 -12.58
C CYS A 427 -17.39 34.89 -13.62
N ALA A 428 -16.65 35.88 -14.11
CA ALA A 428 -15.56 35.81 -15.05
C ALA A 428 -14.30 35.17 -14.42
N ARG A 429 -13.44 34.65 -15.31
CA ARG A 429 -12.02 34.38 -15.04
C ARG A 429 -11.32 35.65 -14.51
N PRO A 430 -10.39 35.55 -13.55
CA PRO A 430 -9.41 36.59 -13.33
C PRO A 430 -8.04 36.20 -13.92
N THR A 431 -7.55 37.07 -14.79
CA THR A 431 -6.13 37.26 -15.08
C THR A 431 -5.86 38.75 -14.90
N ILE A 432 -4.72 39.10 -14.31
CA ILE A 432 -3.94 40.38 -14.33
C ILE A 432 -3.21 40.46 -12.97
N GLN A 433 -1.91 40.13 -12.94
CA GLN A 433 -0.77 41.08 -13.01
C GLN A 433 -0.76 42.10 -11.87
N ILE A 434 0.24 41.99 -11.00
CA ILE A 434 0.71 43.08 -10.14
C ILE A 434 2.05 43.55 -10.69
N ALA A 435 2.08 44.84 -11.01
CA ALA A 435 3.25 45.59 -11.44
C ALA A 435 4.20 45.87 -10.26
N VAL A 436 5.49 45.76 -10.53
CA VAL A 436 6.60 46.10 -9.64
C VAL A 436 6.99 47.57 -9.89
N ASN A 437 7.11 48.35 -8.81
CA ASN A 437 7.63 49.71 -8.85
C ASN A 437 9.14 49.72 -9.11
N THR A 438 9.57 50.63 -9.98
CA THR A 438 10.97 50.90 -10.36
C THR A 438 11.46 52.21 -9.72
N ASN A 439 12.72 52.21 -9.28
CA ASN A 439 13.73 53.29 -9.23
C ASN A 439 14.99 52.65 -8.58
N SER A 440 16.23 52.72 -9.06
CA SER A 440 16.89 53.55 -10.07
C SER A 440 18.34 53.03 -10.34
N LEU A 441 18.78 53.09 -11.62
CA LEU A 441 20.14 53.38 -12.15
C LEU A 441 21.38 52.46 -11.90
N SER A 442 21.60 51.50 -12.83
CA SER A 442 22.74 51.25 -13.79
C SER A 442 24.24 51.53 -13.46
N PRO A 443 25.28 51.04 -14.23
CA PRO A 443 25.30 50.19 -15.46
C PRO A 443 26.48 49.15 -15.60
N LYS A 444 26.51 48.46 -16.77
CA LYS A 444 27.63 47.83 -17.54
C LYS A 444 27.99 46.38 -17.22
N ASP A 445 28.25 45.45 -18.14
CA ASP A 445 28.22 45.27 -19.61
C ASP A 445 27.95 43.75 -19.80
N GLY A 446 27.18 43.23 -20.76
CA GLY A 446 27.56 43.07 -22.16
C GLY A 446 27.19 41.66 -22.68
N ASN A 447 26.47 41.65 -23.81
CA ASN A 447 26.30 40.62 -24.86
C ASN A 447 25.63 39.24 -24.64
N TYR A 448 24.71 39.00 -25.59
CA TYR A 448 23.98 37.78 -25.94
C TYR A 448 24.88 36.66 -26.48
N ASP A 449 24.55 35.39 -26.19
CA ASP A 449 24.35 34.36 -27.24
C ASP A 449 23.69 33.05 -26.73
N LYS A 450 23.04 32.34 -27.65
CA LYS A 450 22.22 31.10 -27.50
C LYS A 450 22.98 29.87 -26.95
N PRO A 451 22.28 28.87 -26.37
CA PRO A 451 22.91 27.63 -25.89
C PRO A 451 23.19 26.64 -27.03
N GLN A 452 24.47 26.27 -27.20
CA GLN A 452 24.93 25.08 -27.92
C GLN A 452 25.22 23.94 -26.92
N LYS A 453 24.95 22.69 -27.35
CA LYS A 453 25.21 21.43 -26.65
C LYS A 453 26.71 21.22 -26.35
N PRO A 454 27.06 20.47 -25.28
CA PRO A 454 28.30 19.73 -25.24
C PRO A 454 28.07 18.23 -24.96
N THR A 455 28.42 17.38 -25.92
CA THR A 455 28.66 15.94 -25.74
C THR A 455 29.86 15.58 -26.59
N GLU A 456 31.06 15.62 -26.01
CA GLU A 456 32.25 14.89 -26.49
C GLU A 456 33.43 14.97 -25.50
N GLU A 457 33.54 16.04 -24.70
CA GLU A 457 34.61 16.16 -23.68
C GLU A 457 34.41 15.28 -22.44
N ILE A 458 33.16 15.02 -22.03
CA ILE A 458 32.87 14.19 -20.84
C ILE A 458 33.29 12.73 -21.05
N TYR A 459 33.12 12.21 -22.27
CA TYR A 459 33.44 10.81 -22.59
C TYR A 459 34.95 10.54 -22.71
N LYS A 460 35.76 11.58 -22.95
CA LYS A 460 37.22 11.46 -22.99
C LYS A 460 37.81 11.32 -21.58
N ASN A 461 37.29 12.10 -20.62
CA ASN A 461 37.74 12.06 -19.23
C ASN A 461 37.48 10.71 -18.53
N ILE A 462 36.41 10.00 -18.86
CA ILE A 462 36.11 8.69 -18.26
C ILE A 462 37.06 7.60 -18.78
N ARG A 463 37.49 7.69 -20.05
CA ARG A 463 38.39 6.70 -20.65
C ARG A 463 39.82 6.82 -20.14
N ASP A 464 40.27 8.03 -19.81
CA ASP A 464 41.59 8.29 -19.25
C ASP A 464 41.68 7.88 -17.76
N ILE A 465 40.57 7.91 -17.01
CA ILE A 465 40.50 7.40 -15.63
C ILE A 465 40.59 5.86 -15.58
N LEU A 466 39.98 5.18 -16.56
CA LEU A 466 39.94 3.71 -16.60
C LEU A 466 41.24 3.07 -17.15
N SER A 467 42.18 3.87 -17.65
CA SER A 467 43.40 3.40 -18.32
C SER A 467 44.69 3.67 -17.53
N ALA A 468 44.61 4.19 -16.30
CA ALA A 468 45.78 4.37 -15.45
C ALA A 468 46.24 3.02 -14.85
N PRO A 469 47.56 2.71 -14.80
CA PRO A 469 48.03 1.49 -14.15
C PRO A 469 47.83 1.58 -12.63
N VAL A 470 47.19 0.56 -12.07
CA VAL A 470 46.94 0.44 -10.62
C VAL A 470 48.28 0.23 -9.88
N PRO A 471 48.60 1.02 -8.83
CA PRO A 471 49.74 0.75 -7.97
C PRO A 471 49.51 -0.54 -7.18
N SER A 472 50.53 -1.37 -7.13
CA SER A 472 50.56 -2.66 -6.44
C SER A 472 50.48 -2.50 -4.91
N ASP A 473 49.28 -2.35 -4.35
CA ASP A 473 49.02 -2.37 -2.90
C ASP A 473 47.84 -3.28 -2.51
N GLN A 474 47.42 -4.21 -3.38
CA GLN A 474 46.39 -5.21 -3.04
C GLN A 474 46.86 -6.27 -2.01
N CYS A 475 48.14 -6.28 -1.63
CA CYS A 475 48.69 -7.30 -0.74
C CYS A 475 48.44 -7.02 0.76
N THR A 476 48.09 -5.78 1.14
CA THR A 476 47.95 -5.39 2.56
C THR A 476 46.57 -5.67 3.14
N VAL A 477 45.50 -5.42 2.38
CA VAL A 477 44.13 -5.53 2.90
C VAL A 477 43.73 -6.98 3.18
N LEU A 478 44.14 -7.93 2.33
CA LEU A 478 43.87 -9.36 2.56
C LEU A 478 44.56 -9.89 3.82
N GLN A 479 45.80 -9.45 4.08
CA GLN A 479 46.54 -9.83 5.29
C GLN A 479 45.91 -9.26 6.57
N GLU A 480 45.35 -8.05 6.50
CA GLU A 480 44.64 -7.44 7.62
C GLU A 480 43.30 -8.13 7.91
N ILE A 481 42.59 -8.59 6.87
CA ILE A 481 41.35 -9.37 7.00
C ILE A 481 41.65 -10.74 7.62
N GLU A 482 42.66 -11.47 7.12
CA GLU A 482 43.06 -12.77 7.70
C GLU A 482 43.52 -12.64 9.16
N ALA A 483 44.24 -11.57 9.50
CA ALA A 483 44.65 -11.30 10.89
C ALA A 483 43.45 -11.02 11.81
N ALA A 484 42.43 -10.30 11.30
CA ALA A 484 41.22 -10.02 12.05
C ALA A 484 40.35 -11.28 12.24
N GLU A 485 40.26 -12.15 11.24
CA GLU A 485 39.55 -13.44 11.32
C GLU A 485 40.21 -14.39 12.32
N MET A 486 41.55 -14.44 12.34
CA MET A 486 42.32 -15.23 13.30
C MET A 486 42.17 -14.75 14.75
N LEU A 487 42.08 -13.43 14.97
CA LEU A 487 41.84 -12.85 16.30
C LEU A 487 40.40 -13.04 16.78
N GLY A 488 39.43 -13.03 15.85
CA GLY A 488 38.00 -13.15 16.14
C GLY A 488 37.45 -14.58 16.14
N ASN A 489 38.22 -15.56 15.64
CA ASN A 489 37.77 -16.92 15.34
C ASN A 489 36.44 -16.94 14.56
N CYS A 490 36.34 -16.08 13.55
CA CYS A 490 35.17 -15.90 12.69
C CYS A 490 35.60 -15.62 11.25
N VAL A 491 34.74 -15.91 10.27
CA VAL A 491 34.97 -15.59 8.84
C VAL A 491 34.14 -14.36 8.46
N ILE A 492 34.76 -13.38 7.82
CA ILE A 492 34.13 -12.14 7.38
C ILE A 492 33.68 -12.34 5.92
N ASP A 493 32.40 -12.65 5.72
CA ASP A 493 31.80 -12.83 4.38
C ASP A 493 31.20 -11.50 3.88
N PHE A 494 31.64 -11.05 2.71
CA PHE A 494 31.09 -9.87 2.03
C PHE A 494 30.16 -10.34 0.90
N GLN A 495 28.86 -10.39 1.17
CA GLN A 495 27.87 -10.59 0.12
C GLN A 495 27.57 -9.24 -0.56
N ILE A 496 27.87 -9.16 -1.86
CA ILE A 496 27.51 -8.06 -2.76
C ILE A 496 26.12 -8.32 -3.35
#